data_AF-S2E708-F1
#
_entry.id   AF-S2E708-F1
#
_cell.length_a   1.000
_cell.length_b   1.000
_cell.length_c   1.000
_cell.angle_alpha   90.00
_cell.angle_beta   90.00
_cell.angle_gamma   90.00
#
_symmetry.space_group_name_H-M   'P 1'
#
loop_
_entity.id
_entity.type
_entity.pdbx_description
1 polymer ?
#
loop_
_entity_poly.entity_id
_entity_poly.type
_entity_poly.pdbx_seq_one_letter_code
_entity_poly.pdbx_strand_id
1 'polypeptide(L)'
;MKYTLNKKWEKYLDTVKAFSSINRGKSMKIDDWEYWLERVDQIENLNALEKEKAKIALKKIKRFFGKELSVVAMSRHPIWGTYVINEVAWTRKWFIDFIESIEIIETQKNGRQIIDKLRNSENFFPTLFELDIAYRFIKSGFHVEFYPQVSDSNKIPDLLLINPDTDEKFFV
;
A
#
# COMPACT_ATOMS: atom_id res chain seq x y z
N MET A 1 19.84 21.01 13.48
CA MET A 1 19.50 21.15 12.05
C MET A 1 17.97 21.31 11.96
N LYS A 2 17.45 22.49 11.62
CA LYS A 2 16.00 22.73 11.50
C LYS A 2 15.55 22.30 10.10
N TYR A 3 14.69 21.29 9.99
CA TYR A 3 14.09 20.91 8.72
C TYR A 3 13.05 21.96 8.32
N THR A 4 13.34 22.75 7.30
CA THR A 4 12.37 23.64 6.67
C THR A 4 11.38 22.80 5.88
N LEU A 5 10.11 22.83 6.27
CA LEU A 5 9.02 22.21 5.52
C LEU A 5 8.96 22.84 4.11
N ASN A 6 8.95 22.00 3.07
CA ASN A 6 8.84 22.44 1.69
C ASN A 6 7.48 23.14 1.46
N LYS A 7 7.47 24.31 0.81
CA LYS A 7 6.28 25.15 0.53
C LYS A 7 5.07 24.38 -0.06
N LYS A 8 5.31 23.30 -0.80
CA LYS A 8 4.25 22.42 -1.32
C LYS A 8 3.43 21.76 -0.20
N TRP A 9 4.07 21.49 0.94
CA TRP A 9 3.45 20.88 2.12
C TRP A 9 2.70 21.88 2.99
N GLU A 10 3.14 23.14 3.07
CA GLU A 10 2.37 24.18 3.75
C GLU A 10 1.01 24.38 3.06
N LYS A 11 1.00 24.44 1.73
CA LYS A 11 -0.23 24.48 0.93
C LYS A 11 -1.14 23.26 1.16
N TYR A 12 -0.55 22.08 1.35
CA TYR A 12 -1.29 20.85 1.68
C TYR A 12 -1.93 20.94 3.08
N LEU A 13 -1.17 21.37 4.09
CA LEU A 13 -1.70 21.54 5.45
C LEU A 13 -2.80 22.61 5.50
N ASP A 14 -2.67 23.68 4.72
CA ASP A 14 -3.70 24.70 4.60
C ASP A 14 -4.95 24.17 3.90
N THR A 15 -4.79 23.28 2.92
CA THR A 15 -5.92 22.58 2.29
C THR A 15 -6.64 21.69 3.31
N VAL A 16 -5.90 20.90 4.11
CA VAL A 16 -6.47 20.05 5.17
C VAL A 16 -7.19 20.89 6.24
N LYS A 17 -6.60 22.01 6.66
CA LYS A 17 -7.22 22.97 7.59
C LYS A 17 -8.48 23.62 6.99
N ALA A 18 -8.44 24.00 5.72
CA ALA A 18 -9.61 24.53 5.01
C ALA A 18 -10.74 23.49 4.94
N PHE A 19 -10.43 22.23 4.65
CA PHE A 19 -11.41 21.14 4.68
C PHE A 19 -12.01 20.93 6.08
N SER A 20 -11.20 20.98 7.14
CA SER A 20 -11.70 20.89 8.53
C SER A 20 -12.59 22.07 8.96
N SER A 21 -12.45 23.23 8.31
CA SER A 21 -13.19 24.45 8.65
C SER A 21 -14.45 24.68 7.81
N ILE A 22 -14.66 23.89 6.76
CA ILE A 22 -15.92 23.82 5.99
C ILE A 22 -16.93 22.86 6.67
N ASN A 23 -16.46 21.83 7.39
CA ASN A 23 -17.28 20.87 8.14
C ASN A 23 -17.46 21.23 9.63
N ARG A 24 -17.86 22.47 9.95
CA ARG A 24 -17.94 22.99 11.34
C ARG A 24 -18.93 22.30 12.30
N GLY A 25 -19.63 21.25 11.89
CA GLY A 25 -20.54 20.47 12.76
C GLY A 25 -20.01 19.12 13.25
N LYS A 26 -19.00 18.54 12.58
CA LYS A 26 -18.38 17.26 12.96
C LYS A 26 -16.88 17.39 12.70
N SER A 27 -16.06 17.31 13.74
CA SER A 27 -14.64 17.07 13.53
C SER A 27 -14.52 15.77 12.73
N MET A 28 -14.08 15.87 11.47
CA MET A 28 -13.85 14.70 10.64
C MET A 28 -12.74 13.91 11.32
N LYS A 29 -13.12 12.79 11.94
CA LYS A 29 -12.13 11.95 12.57
C LYS A 29 -11.41 11.19 11.47
N ILE A 30 -10.09 11.27 11.47
CA ILE A 30 -9.23 10.62 10.47
C ILE A 30 -9.46 9.09 10.43
N ASP A 31 -9.98 8.53 11.53
CA ASP A 31 -10.37 7.11 11.69
C ASP A 31 -11.82 6.79 11.29
N ASP A 32 -12.57 7.75 10.75
CA ASP A 32 -13.93 7.52 10.27
C ASP A 32 -13.91 6.73 8.96
N TRP A 33 -13.95 5.42 9.07
CA TRP A 33 -13.89 4.51 7.94
C TRP A 33 -15.13 4.57 7.05
N GLU A 34 -16.30 4.83 7.63
CA GLU A 34 -17.53 4.99 6.86
C GLU A 34 -17.41 6.20 5.94
N TYR A 35 -16.82 7.30 6.42
CA TYR A 35 -16.52 8.45 5.58
C TYR A 35 -15.69 8.05 4.34
N TRP A 36 -14.59 7.31 4.51
CA TRP A 36 -13.76 6.92 3.37
C TRP A 36 -14.46 5.95 2.41
N LEU A 37 -15.31 5.06 2.92
CA LEU A 37 -16.11 4.15 2.11
C LEU A 37 -17.17 4.90 1.29
N GLU A 38 -17.85 5.89 1.88
CA GLU A 38 -18.80 6.76 1.18
C GLU A 38 -18.12 7.58 0.09
N ARG A 39 -16.90 8.07 0.32
CA ARG A 39 -16.14 8.82 -0.69
C ARG A 39 -15.85 7.99 -1.93
N VAL A 40 -15.68 6.67 -1.83
CA VAL A 40 -15.51 5.81 -3.00
C VAL A 40 -16.73 5.85 -3.92
N ASP A 41 -17.93 5.96 -3.38
CA ASP A 41 -19.16 6.04 -4.19
C ASP A 41 -19.25 7.32 -5.02
N GLN A 42 -18.57 8.38 -4.56
CA GLN A 42 -18.56 9.69 -5.20
C GLN A 42 -17.48 9.82 -6.27
N ILE A 43 -16.60 8.83 -6.42
CA ILE A 43 -15.54 8.87 -7.44
C ILE A 43 -16.14 8.63 -8.82
N GLU A 44 -16.05 9.64 -9.67
CA GLU A 44 -16.39 9.58 -11.08
C GLU A 44 -15.43 8.63 -11.82
N ASN A 45 -15.88 8.02 -12.92
CA ASN A 45 -15.09 7.11 -13.76
C ASN A 45 -14.66 5.78 -13.10
N LEU A 46 -15.27 5.42 -11.97
CA LEU A 46 -15.31 4.03 -11.49
C LEU A 46 -16.69 3.43 -11.76
N ASN A 47 -16.71 2.23 -12.34
CA ASN A 47 -17.97 1.47 -12.46
C ASN A 47 -18.36 0.84 -11.11
N ALA A 48 -19.57 0.29 -11.01
CA ALA A 48 -20.10 -0.28 -9.76
C ALA A 48 -19.21 -1.40 -9.19
N LEU A 49 -18.66 -2.25 -10.05
CA LEU A 49 -17.75 -3.33 -9.64
C LEU A 49 -16.43 -2.79 -9.10
N GLU A 50 -15.84 -1.78 -9.76
CA GLU A 50 -14.61 -1.13 -9.31
C GLU A 50 -14.80 -0.41 -7.98
N LYS A 51 -15.95 0.25 -7.76
CA LYS A 51 -16.29 0.87 -6.47
C LYS A 51 -16.36 -0.16 -5.35
N GLU A 52 -17.02 -1.29 -5.59
CA GLU A 52 -17.10 -2.37 -4.60
C GLU A 52 -15.72 -2.95 -4.30
N LYS A 53 -14.89 -3.21 -5.32
CA LYS A 53 -13.50 -3.65 -5.13
C LYS A 53 -12.68 -2.64 -4.32
N ALA A 54 -12.81 -1.34 -4.60
CA ALA A 54 -12.10 -0.31 -3.85
C ALA A 54 -12.55 -0.25 -2.37
N LYS A 55 -13.84 -0.42 -2.08
CA LYS A 55 -14.35 -0.54 -0.71
C LYS A 55 -13.81 -1.78 0.01
N ILE A 56 -13.77 -2.92 -0.67
CA ILE A 56 -13.15 -4.14 -0.14
C ILE A 56 -11.67 -3.91 0.14
N ALA A 57 -10.94 -3.25 -0.76
CA ALA A 57 -9.53 -2.88 -0.57
C ALA A 57 -9.33 -1.98 0.66
N LEU A 58 -10.18 -0.96 0.84
CA LEU A 58 -10.17 -0.10 2.04
C LEU A 58 -10.45 -0.88 3.33
N LYS A 59 -11.32 -1.89 3.30
CA LYS A 59 -11.56 -2.75 4.47
C LYS A 59 -10.34 -3.65 4.77
N LYS A 60 -9.71 -4.20 3.72
CA LYS A 60 -8.56 -5.10 3.84
C LYS A 60 -7.29 -4.40 4.30
N ILE A 61 -7.08 -3.13 3.96
CA ILE A 61 -5.86 -2.42 4.38
C ILE A 61 -5.71 -2.37 5.90
N LYS A 62 -6.83 -2.32 6.64
CA LYS A 62 -6.85 -2.39 8.10
C LYS A 62 -6.27 -3.70 8.63
N ARG A 63 -6.51 -4.82 7.96
CA ARG A 63 -5.89 -6.13 8.28
C ARG A 63 -4.37 -6.05 8.11
N PHE A 64 -3.92 -5.46 7.01
CA PHE A 64 -2.50 -5.46 6.67
C PHE A 64 -1.69 -4.44 7.44
N PHE A 65 -2.24 -3.29 7.80
CA PHE A 65 -1.50 -2.22 8.48
C PHE A 65 -1.81 -2.13 9.99
N GLY A 66 -2.67 -3.01 10.50
CA GLY A 66 -2.89 -3.18 11.93
C GLY A 66 -3.89 -2.20 12.55
N LYS A 67 -3.97 -2.24 13.89
CA LYS A 67 -5.12 -1.76 14.66
C LYS A 67 -5.32 -0.25 14.70
N GLU A 68 -4.38 0.57 14.25
CA GLU A 68 -4.59 2.01 14.16
C GLU A 68 -4.06 2.56 12.84
N LEU A 69 -4.86 2.41 11.78
CA LEU A 69 -4.63 3.20 10.57
C LEU A 69 -4.70 4.72 10.86
N SER A 70 -5.36 5.11 11.96
CA SER A 70 -5.24 6.43 12.58
C SER A 70 -3.79 6.78 12.91
N VAL A 71 -3.03 5.87 13.54
CA VAL A 71 -1.60 6.04 13.81
C VAL A 71 -0.82 6.08 12.51
N VAL A 72 -1.17 5.26 11.51
CA VAL A 72 -0.56 5.30 10.17
C VAL A 72 -0.80 6.65 9.47
N ALA A 73 -2.00 7.21 9.62
CA ALA A 73 -2.35 8.54 9.10
C ALA A 73 -1.59 9.65 9.84
N MET A 74 -1.49 9.55 11.16
CA MET A 74 -0.75 10.51 12.01
C MET A 74 0.77 10.43 11.79
N SER A 75 1.31 9.23 11.53
CA SER A 75 2.74 9.00 11.30
C SER A 75 3.22 9.42 9.92
N ARG A 76 2.33 9.98 9.09
CA ARG A 76 2.61 10.38 7.70
C ARG A 76 3.10 9.22 6.85
N HIS A 77 2.59 8.02 7.15
CA HIS A 77 2.95 6.85 6.37
C HIS A 77 2.54 7.05 4.90
N PRO A 78 3.41 6.76 3.92
CA PRO A 78 3.12 7.09 2.52
C PRO A 78 1.84 6.46 1.98
N ILE A 79 1.44 5.28 2.49
CA ILE A 79 0.17 4.64 2.12
C ILE A 79 -1.05 5.55 2.24
N TRP A 80 -1.07 6.42 3.26
CA TRP A 80 -2.21 7.27 3.54
C TRP A 80 -2.38 8.33 2.44
N GLY A 81 -1.30 9.01 2.09
CA GLY A 81 -1.31 10.02 1.03
C GLY A 81 -1.42 9.43 -0.37
N THR A 82 -0.74 8.31 -0.63
CA THR A 82 -0.70 7.67 -1.95
C THR A 82 -2.00 6.99 -2.30
N TYR A 83 -2.60 6.24 -1.37
CA TYR A 83 -3.72 5.36 -1.67
C TYR A 83 -5.02 5.69 -0.97
N VAL A 84 -5.01 6.27 0.23
CA VAL A 84 -6.26 6.51 0.99
C VAL A 84 -6.89 7.85 0.62
N ILE A 85 -6.15 8.95 0.82
CA ILE A 85 -6.63 10.32 0.59
C ILE A 85 -6.86 10.61 -0.90
N ASN A 86 -6.07 10.00 -1.78
CA ASN A 86 -6.17 10.29 -3.21
C ASN A 86 -7.42 9.62 -3.82
N GLU A 87 -8.39 10.45 -4.20
CA GLU A 87 -9.71 10.02 -4.68
C GLU A 87 -9.81 9.96 -6.22
N VAL A 88 -8.69 10.05 -6.93
CA VAL A 88 -8.74 9.91 -8.39
C VAL A 88 -8.94 8.44 -8.78
N ALA A 89 -9.78 8.20 -9.79
CA ALA A 89 -10.17 6.85 -10.23
C ALA A 89 -8.97 5.92 -10.50
N TRP A 90 -7.93 6.38 -11.18
CA TRP A 90 -6.74 5.56 -11.45
C TRP A 90 -6.02 5.15 -10.17
N THR A 91 -6.02 6.01 -9.14
CA THR A 91 -5.40 5.71 -7.85
C THR A 91 -6.18 4.64 -7.10
N ARG A 92 -7.51 4.61 -7.23
CA ARG A 92 -8.32 3.52 -6.67
C ARG A 92 -8.07 2.19 -7.36
N LYS A 93 -7.84 2.19 -8.68
CA LYS A 93 -7.44 0.97 -9.40
C LYS A 93 -6.09 0.47 -8.90
N TRP A 94 -5.09 1.34 -8.79
CA TRP A 94 -3.80 0.98 -8.21
C TRP A 94 -3.90 0.51 -6.75
N PHE A 95 -4.84 1.06 -5.98
CA PHE A 95 -5.07 0.61 -4.62
C PHE A 95 -5.67 -0.80 -4.56
N ILE A 96 -6.60 -1.11 -5.45
CA ILE A 96 -7.13 -2.47 -5.62
C ILE A 96 -5.99 -3.42 -5.97
N ASP A 97 -5.20 -3.10 -6.99
CA ASP A 97 -4.06 -3.92 -7.43
C ASP A 97 -3.04 -4.11 -6.30
N PHE A 98 -2.75 -3.07 -5.52
CA PHE A 98 -1.86 -3.13 -4.36
C PHE A 98 -2.37 -4.11 -3.29
N ILE A 99 -3.66 -4.05 -2.94
CA ILE A 99 -4.24 -4.97 -1.96
C ILE A 99 -4.26 -6.41 -2.49
N GLU A 100 -4.65 -6.63 -3.75
CA GLU A 100 -4.62 -7.94 -4.38
C GLU A 100 -3.19 -8.52 -4.41
N SER A 101 -2.19 -7.68 -4.68
CA SER A 101 -0.77 -8.06 -4.65
C SER A 101 -0.32 -8.49 -3.27
N ILE A 102 -0.70 -7.75 -2.21
CA ILE A 102 -0.38 -8.15 -0.83
C ILE A 102 -1.01 -9.51 -0.50
N GLU A 103 -2.27 -9.72 -0.87
CA GLU A 103 -2.95 -11.00 -0.60
C GLU A 103 -2.25 -12.18 -1.26
N ILE A 104 -1.82 -12.02 -2.50
CA ILE A 104 -1.09 -13.06 -3.23
C ILE A 104 0.29 -13.27 -2.60
N ILE A 105 1.02 -12.21 -2.29
CA ILE A 105 2.37 -12.30 -1.71
C ILE A 105 2.34 -12.88 -0.29
N GLU A 106 1.29 -12.63 0.50
CA GLU A 106 1.16 -13.23 1.84
C GLU A 106 1.19 -14.76 1.81
N THR A 107 0.76 -15.38 0.69
CA THR A 107 0.77 -16.85 0.51
C THR A 107 2.13 -17.41 0.10
N GLN A 108 3.09 -16.55 -0.26
CA GLN A 108 4.41 -16.96 -0.73
C GLN A 108 5.39 -17.15 0.44
N LYS A 109 6.46 -17.90 0.20
CA LYS A 109 7.48 -18.15 1.22
C LYS A 109 8.13 -16.82 1.62
N ASN A 110 8.16 -16.57 2.93
CA ASN A 110 8.63 -15.31 3.54
C ASN A 110 7.85 -14.05 3.14
N GLY A 111 6.70 -14.15 2.46
CA GLY A 111 5.93 -13.00 2.00
C GLY A 111 5.46 -12.07 3.12
N ARG A 112 5.32 -12.59 4.34
CA ARG A 112 5.02 -11.76 5.52
C ARG A 112 6.07 -10.68 5.81
N GLN A 113 7.34 -10.93 5.48
CA GLN A 113 8.42 -9.97 5.70
C GLN A 113 8.23 -8.71 4.85
N ILE A 114 7.70 -8.85 3.62
CA ILE A 114 7.33 -7.71 2.76
C ILE A 114 6.22 -6.89 3.40
N ILE A 115 5.19 -7.55 3.96
CA ILE A 115 4.08 -6.86 4.63
C ILE A 115 4.60 -6.05 5.83
N ASP A 116 5.52 -6.63 6.61
CA ASP A 116 6.11 -5.94 7.75
C ASP A 116 7.00 -4.76 7.32
N LYS A 117 7.77 -4.89 6.24
CA LYS A 117 8.52 -3.77 5.64
C LYS A 117 7.61 -2.68 5.08
N LEU A 118 6.49 -3.03 4.45
CA LEU A 118 5.49 -2.08 3.95
C LEU A 118 4.85 -1.26 5.08
N ARG A 119 4.83 -1.74 6.32
CA ARG A 119 4.35 -0.97 7.49
C ARG A 119 5.36 0.07 7.96
N ASN A 120 6.61 -0.02 7.53
CA ASN A 120 7.64 0.95 7.85
C ASN A 120 7.63 2.06 6.78
N SER A 121 7.36 3.30 7.21
CA SER A 121 7.27 4.45 6.31
C SER A 121 8.55 4.73 5.53
N GLU A 122 9.72 4.42 6.08
CA GLU A 122 11.03 4.65 5.42
C GLU A 122 11.29 3.61 4.31
N ASN A 123 10.79 2.38 4.50
CA ASN A 123 10.97 1.30 3.55
C ASN A 123 9.80 1.15 2.56
N PHE A 124 8.73 1.92 2.73
CA PHE A 124 7.50 1.74 1.96
C PHE A 124 7.70 1.74 0.45
N PHE A 125 8.39 2.74 -0.11
CA PHE A 125 8.54 2.85 -1.57
C PHE A 125 9.49 1.80 -2.16
N PRO A 126 10.69 1.54 -1.59
CA PRO A 126 11.50 0.40 -2.02
C PRO A 126 10.73 -0.92 -1.98
N THR A 127 10.06 -1.20 -0.87
CA THR A 127 9.30 -2.45 -0.70
C THR A 127 8.06 -2.52 -1.59
N LEU A 128 7.44 -1.40 -1.93
CA LEU A 128 6.36 -1.35 -2.92
C LEU A 128 6.85 -1.78 -4.31
N PHE A 129 8.08 -1.42 -4.67
CA PHE A 129 8.69 -1.86 -5.93
C PHE A 129 9.01 -3.36 -5.91
N GLU A 130 9.57 -3.87 -4.80
CA GLU A 130 9.79 -5.30 -4.59
C GLU A 130 8.47 -6.09 -4.71
N LEU A 131 7.38 -5.58 -4.09
CA LEU A 131 6.03 -6.14 -4.18
C LEU A 131 5.53 -6.20 -5.63
N ASP A 132 5.65 -5.11 -6.39
CA ASP A 132 5.20 -5.04 -7.80
C ASP A 132 5.96 -6.03 -8.68
N ILE A 133 7.30 -6.10 -8.54
CA ILE A 133 8.13 -7.05 -9.28
C ILE A 133 7.72 -8.49 -8.96
N ALA A 134 7.68 -8.85 -7.68
CA ALA A 134 7.34 -10.20 -7.26
C ALA A 134 5.93 -10.60 -7.74
N TYR A 135 4.96 -9.69 -7.65
CA TYR A 135 3.60 -9.92 -8.11
C TYR A 135 3.53 -10.26 -9.61
N ARG A 136 4.28 -9.53 -10.44
CA ARG A 136 4.35 -9.79 -11.89
C ARG A 136 4.96 -11.14 -12.23
N PHE A 137 5.97 -11.59 -11.47
CA PHE A 137 6.54 -12.93 -11.63
C PHE A 137 5.54 -14.02 -11.22
N ILE A 138 4.83 -13.83 -10.12
CA ILE A 138 3.77 -14.77 -9.68
C ILE A 138 2.66 -14.86 -10.74
N LYS A 139 2.24 -13.72 -11.31
CA LYS A 139 1.25 -13.69 -12.39
C LYS A 139 1.75 -14.37 -13.68
N SER A 140 3.06 -14.42 -13.87
CA SER A 140 3.70 -15.14 -14.98
C SER A 140 3.91 -16.64 -14.68
N GLY A 141 3.48 -17.13 -13.52
CA GLY A 141 3.57 -18.54 -13.14
C GLY A 141 4.78 -18.93 -12.31
N PHE A 142 5.66 -17.99 -11.93
CA PHE A 142 6.81 -18.30 -11.08
C PHE A 142 6.40 -18.45 -9.61
N HIS A 143 7.08 -19.35 -8.90
CA HIS A 143 7.10 -19.29 -7.44
C HIS A 143 8.12 -18.25 -6.98
N VAL A 144 7.76 -17.51 -5.94
CA VAL A 144 8.61 -16.46 -5.37
C VAL A 144 8.89 -16.75 -3.90
N GLU A 145 10.15 -16.62 -3.52
CA GLU A 145 10.60 -16.59 -2.12
C GLU A 145 11.29 -15.26 -1.85
N PHE A 146 10.91 -14.59 -0.76
CA PHE A 146 11.53 -13.33 -0.34
C PHE A 146 12.70 -13.57 0.60
N TYR A 147 13.78 -12.80 0.43
CA TYR A 147 14.97 -12.84 1.28
C TYR A 147 15.52 -14.26 1.55
N PRO A 148 15.77 -15.07 0.50
CA PRO A 148 16.26 -16.42 0.64
C PRO A 148 17.64 -16.45 1.30
N GLN A 149 17.88 -17.45 2.15
CA GLN A 149 19.21 -17.72 2.69
C GLN A 149 20.04 -18.51 1.67
N VAL A 150 21.23 -18.02 1.33
CA VAL A 150 22.17 -18.69 0.43
C VAL A 150 23.40 -19.10 1.23
N SER A 151 23.68 -20.41 1.31
CA SER A 151 24.67 -21.02 2.22
C SER A 151 26.08 -20.45 2.15
N ASP A 152 26.47 -19.92 0.98
CA ASP A 152 27.86 -19.56 0.68
C ASP A 152 28.06 -18.06 0.41
N SER A 153 27.05 -17.23 0.68
CA SER A 153 27.06 -15.80 0.39
C SER A 153 26.71 -14.96 1.62
N ASN A 154 27.52 -13.93 1.89
CA ASN A 154 27.19 -12.89 2.87
C ASN A 154 26.09 -11.93 2.37
N LYS A 155 25.66 -12.05 1.11
CA LYS A 155 24.57 -11.25 0.53
C LYS A 155 23.28 -12.05 0.53
N ILE A 156 22.21 -11.44 1.03
CA ILE A 156 20.84 -11.94 0.97
C ILE A 156 20.18 -11.32 -0.28
N PRO A 157 19.84 -12.11 -1.30
CA PRO A 157 19.05 -11.64 -2.44
C PRO A 157 17.69 -11.11 -1.98
N ASP A 158 17.07 -10.22 -2.75
CA ASP A 158 15.73 -9.75 -2.42
C ASP A 158 14.71 -10.83 -2.77
N LEU A 159 14.90 -11.51 -3.90
CA LEU A 159 13.99 -12.54 -4.41
C LEU A 159 14.74 -13.80 -4.87
N LEU A 160 14.09 -14.94 -4.67
CA LEU A 160 14.33 -16.18 -5.41
C LEU A 160 13.10 -16.47 -6.27
N LEU A 161 13.29 -16.55 -7.57
CA LEU A 161 12.28 -16.94 -8.54
C LEU A 161 12.52 -18.40 -8.94
N ILE A 162 11.47 -19.22 -8.94
CA ILE A 162 11.54 -20.63 -9.32
C ILE A 162 10.53 -20.87 -10.44
N ASN A 163 11.02 -21.36 -11.58
CA ASN A 163 10.15 -21.81 -12.67
C ASN A 163 9.60 -23.21 -12.30
N PRO A 164 8.29 -23.38 -12.09
CA PRO A 164 7.73 -24.68 -11.68
C PRO A 164 7.86 -25.77 -12.75
N ASP A 165 8.02 -25.40 -14.02
CA ASP A 165 8.10 -26.36 -15.13
C ASP A 165 9.52 -26.93 -15.31
N THR A 166 10.55 -26.14 -14.99
CA THR A 166 11.96 -26.49 -15.22
C THR A 166 12.79 -26.65 -13.94
N ASP A 167 12.26 -26.25 -12.79
CA ASP A 167 12.97 -26.10 -11.50
C ASP A 167 14.19 -25.15 -11.56
N GLU A 168 14.27 -24.31 -12.60
CA GLU A 168 15.31 -23.28 -12.70
C GLU A 168 15.11 -22.19 -11.64
N LYS A 169 16.23 -21.75 -11.06
CA LYS A 169 16.27 -20.81 -9.93
C LYS A 169 17.03 -19.55 -10.31
N PHE A 170 16.40 -18.40 -10.11
CA PHE A 170 16.97 -17.08 -10.37
C PHE A 170 16.99 -16.27 -9.08
N PHE A 171 18.17 -15.78 -8.70
CA PHE A 171 18.33 -14.86 -7.58
C PHE A 171 18.38 -13.42 -8.10
N VAL A 172 17.56 -12.54 -7.54
CA VAL A 172 17.46 -11.12 -7.89
C VAL A 172 17.87 -10.27 -6.70
#